data_AF-A0A942BXV2-F1
#
_entry.id   AF-A0A942BXV2-F1
#
_cell.length_a   1.000
_cell.length_b   1.000
_cell.length_c   1.000
_cell.angle_alpha   90.00
_cell.angle_beta   90.00
_cell.angle_gamma   90.00
#
_symmetry.space_group_name_H-M   'P 1'
#
loop_
_entity.id
_entity.type
_entity.pdbx_description
1 polymer ?
#
loop_
_entity_poly.entity_id
_entity_poly.type
_entity_poly.pdbx_seq_one_letter_code
_entity_poly.pdbx_strand_id
1 'polypeptide(L)' 'MERAIIEAWANRWKDTGKVLAELRIEEFRRSDASKMFLSLTDASEAALAAYPPKPTSGLVEMQKIFRKLLEK' A
#
# COMPACT_ATOMS: atom_id res chain seq x y z
N MET A 1 31.43 20.53 -19.96
CA MET A 1 30.55 21.33 -19.07
C MET A 1 29.28 20.54 -18.74
N GLU A 2 28.57 20.04 -19.75
CA GLU A 2 27.34 19.24 -19.60
C GLU A 2 27.46 18.01 -18.69
N ARG A 3 28.51 17.20 -18.88
CA ARG A 3 28.76 16.00 -18.05
C ARG A 3 28.89 16.31 -16.55
N ALA A 4 29.60 17.38 -16.20
CA ALA A 4 29.78 17.80 -14.80
C ALA A 4 28.46 18.26 -14.15
N ILE A 5 27.59 18.89 -14.94
CA ILE A 5 26.24 19.29 -14.49
C ILE A 5 25.39 18.05 -14.24
N ILE A 6 25.43 17.06 -15.13
CA ILE A 6 24.70 15.80 -14.98
C ILE A 6 25.18 15.04 -13.74
N GLU A 7 26.50 14.94 -13.53
CA GLU A 7 27.09 14.29 -12.37
C GLU A 7 26.70 15.00 -11.06
N ALA A 8 26.70 16.33 -11.04
CA ALA A 8 26.25 17.11 -9.88
C ALA A 8 24.77 16.86 -9.56
N TRP A 9 23.91 16.78 -10.57
CA TRP A 9 22.50 16.46 -10.39
C TRP A 9 22.29 15.02 -9.91
N ALA A 10 23.00 14.05 -10.49
CA ALA A 10 22.91 12.65 -10.07
C ALA A 10 23.31 12.49 -8.59
N ASN A 11 24.39 13.14 -8.17
CA ASN A 11 24.82 13.14 -6.78
C ASN A 11 23.80 13.81 -5.86
N ARG A 12 23.25 14.97 -6.25
CA ARG A 12 22.20 15.64 -5.49
C ARG A 12 20.95 14.78 -5.34
N TRP A 13 20.54 14.06 -6.38
CA TRP A 13 19.40 13.13 -6.31
C TRP A 13 19.65 11.94 -5.41
N LYS A 14 20.89 11.42 -5.38
CA LYS A 14 21.29 10.33 -4.49
C LYS A 14 21.13 10.71 -3.01
N ASP A 15 21.50 11.93 -2.65
CA ASP A 15 21.39 12.41 -1.27
C ASP A 15 19.95 12.83 -0.92
N THR A 16 19.29 13.56 -1.82
CA THR A 16 17.88 13.95 -1.66
C THR A 16 16.97 12.74 -1.51
N GLY A 17 17.26 11.64 -2.21
CA GLY A 17 16.48 10.41 -2.14
C GLY A 17 16.38 9.82 -0.71
N LYS A 18 17.44 9.94 0.09
CA LYS A 18 17.44 9.47 1.49
C LYS A 18 16.52 10.32 2.36
N VAL A 19 16.64 11.64 2.24
CA VAL A 19 15.80 12.60 2.97
C VAL A 19 14.32 12.42 2.61
N LEU A 20 14.01 12.20 1.32
CA LEU A 20 12.65 11.94 0.88
C LEU A 20 12.09 10.61 1.41
N ALA A 21 12.93 9.59 1.57
CA ALA A 21 12.51 8.32 2.15
C ALA A 21 12.17 8.47 3.64
N GLU A 22 13.00 9.20 4.39
CA GLU A 22 12.74 9.51 5.80
C GLU A 22 11.46 10.33 5.97
N LEU A 23 11.29 11.38 5.17
CA LEU A 23 10.06 12.19 5.15
C LEU A 23 8.83 11.34 4.82
N ARG A 24 8.93 10.43 3.84
CA ARG A 24 7.82 9.53 3.50
C ARG A 24 7.41 8.65 4.67
N ILE A 25 8.38 8.08 5.39
CA ILE A 25 8.10 7.22 6.55
C ILE A 25 7.46 8.05 7.66
N GLU A 26 7.96 9.26 7.89
CA GLU A 26 7.41 10.15 8.91
C GLU A 26 5.99 10.60 8.56
N GLU A 27 5.75 11.02 7.32
CA GLU A 27 4.41 11.34 6.84
C GLU A 27 3.47 10.13 6.94
N PHE A 28 3.95 8.92 6.64
CA PHE A 28 3.15 7.70 6.83
C PHE A 28 2.79 7.46 8.30
N ARG A 29 3.71 7.70 9.23
CA ARG A 29 3.45 7.58 10.68
C ARG A 29 2.51 8.67 11.19
N ARG A 30 2.64 9.89 10.68
CA ARG A 30 1.78 11.03 11.03
C ARG A 30 0.39 10.91 10.41
N SER A 31 0.29 10.33 9.22
CA SER A 31 -0.98 9.97 8.63
C SER A 31 -1.60 8.88 9.47
N ASP A 32 -2.80 9.11 9.99
CA ASP A 32 -3.58 8.07 10.63
C ASP A 32 -4.20 7.17 9.54
N ALA A 33 -3.33 6.49 8.80
CA ALA A 33 -3.73 5.58 7.73
C ALA A 33 -4.70 4.53 8.27
N SER A 34 -4.53 4.13 9.53
CA SER A 34 -5.46 3.26 10.24
C SER A 34 -6.88 3.83 10.31
N LYS A 35 -7.06 5.11 10.70
CA LYS A 35 -8.38 5.77 10.64
C LYS A 35 -8.94 5.86 9.23
N MET A 36 -8.10 6.13 8.23
CA MET A 36 -8.56 6.12 6.83
C MET A 36 -9.03 4.72 6.41
N PHE A 37 -8.28 3.67 6.70
CA PHE A 37 -8.68 2.30 6.39
C PHE A 37 -9.96 1.91 7.14
N LEU A 38 -10.09 2.29 8.41
CA LEU A 38 -11.31 2.12 9.18
C LEU A 38 -12.50 2.87 8.57
N SER A 39 -12.31 4.08 8.04
CA SER A 39 -13.41 4.79 7.36
C SER A 39 -13.90 4.10 6.09
N LEU A 40 -13.10 3.19 5.52
CA LEU A 40 -13.46 2.42 4.34
C LEU A 40 -14.08 1.04 4.68
N THR A 41 -14.08 0.63 5.96
CA THR A 41 -14.64 -0.68 6.34
C THR A 41 -16.15 -0.71 6.12
N ASP A 42 -16.86 0.35 6.51
CA ASP A 42 -18.32 0.43 6.35
C ASP A 42 -18.72 0.34 4.87
N ALA A 43 -17.95 0.99 3.99
CA ALA A 43 -18.16 0.92 2.54
C ALA A 43 -17.91 -0.49 2.00
N SER A 44 -16.87 -1.18 2.49
CA SER A 44 -16.57 -2.56 2.12
C SER A 44 -17.65 -3.54 2.58
N GLU A 45 -18.13 -3.41 3.81
CA GLU A 45 -19.19 -4.25 4.37
C GLU A 45 -20.51 -4.05 3.61
N ALA A 46 -20.88 -2.80 3.35
CA ALA A 46 -22.06 -2.47 2.54
C ALA A 46 -21.97 -3.07 1.13
N ALA A 47 -20.80 -2.99 0.49
CA ALA A 47 -20.57 -3.58 -0.83
C ALA A 47 -20.68 -5.11 -0.82
N LEU A 48 -20.13 -5.78 0.19
CA LEU A 48 -20.24 -7.24 0.32
C LEU A 48 -21.68 -7.69 0.58
N ALA A 49 -22.46 -6.92 1.35
CA ALA A 49 -23.87 -7.20 1.59
C ALA A 49 -24.71 -7.02 0.32
N ALA A 50 -24.46 -5.97 -0.45
CA ALA A 50 -25.18 -5.69 -1.69
C ALA A 50 -24.76 -6.60 -2.86
N TYR A 51 -23.48 -7.01 -2.89
CA TYR A 51 -22.87 -7.75 -4.00
C TYR A 51 -22.04 -8.94 -3.47
N PRO A 52 -22.69 -10.02 -3.01
CA PRO A 52 -21.99 -11.17 -2.48
C PRO A 52 -21.09 -11.81 -3.57
N PRO A 53 -19.85 -12.22 -3.22
CA PRO A 53 -18.92 -12.79 -4.18
C PRO A 53 -19.43 -14.15 -4.68
N LYS A 54 -19.36 -14.35 -6.00
CA LYS A 54 -19.75 -15.63 -6.62
C LYS A 54 -18.83 -16.76 -6.15
N PRO A 55 -19.29 -18.02 -6.11
CA PRO A 55 -18.46 -19.17 -5.74
C PRO A 55 -17.19 -19.36 -6.60
N THR A 56 -17.20 -18.82 -7.83
CA THR A 56 -16.08 -18.81 -8.78
C THR A 56 -15.19 -17.57 -8.67
N SER A 57 -15.48 -16.67 -7.73
CA SER A 57 -14.67 -15.48 -7.49
C SER A 57 -13.28 -15.87 -6.98
N GLY A 58 -12.25 -15.17 -7.47
CA GLY A 58 -10.90 -15.31 -6.94
C GLY A 58 -10.82 -15.03 -5.43
N LEU A 59 -11.67 -14.15 -4.90
CA LEU A 59 -11.74 -13.87 -3.46
C LEU A 59 -12.17 -15.10 -2.65
N VAL A 60 -13.18 -15.84 -3.12
CA VAL A 60 -13.65 -17.07 -2.47
C VAL A 60 -12.58 -18.15 -2.52
N GLU A 61 -11.85 -18.25 -3.63
CA GLU A 61 -10.76 -19.22 -3.76
C GLU A 61 -9.57 -18.88 -2.84
N MET A 62 -9.20 -17.59 -2.74
CA MET A 62 -8.17 -17.12 -1.79
C MET A 62 -8.56 -17.44 -0.35
N GLN A 63 -9.82 -17.22 0.04
CA GLN A 63 -10.31 -17.56 1.39
C GLN A 63 -10.18 -19.05 1.71
N LYS A 64 -10.50 -19.94 0.75
CA LYS A 64 -10.30 -21.39 0.92
C LYS A 64 -8.83 -21.74 1.11
N ILE A 65 -7.93 -21.12 0.34
CA ILE A 65 -6.48 -21.35 0.45
C ILE A 65 -5.98 -20.91 1.83
N PHE A 66 -6.35 -19.70 2.28
CA PHE A 66 -5.92 -19.21 3.59
C PHE A 66 -6.48 -20.06 4.74
N ARG A 67 -7.73 -20.52 4.65
CA ARG A 67 -8.28 -21.46 5.63
C ARG A 67 -7.41 -22.72 5.76
N LYS A 68 -7.01 -23.32 4.63
CA LYS A 68 -6.11 -24.50 4.65
C LYS A 68 -4.74 -24.23 5.26
N LEU A 69 -4.24 -22.99 5.19
CA LEU A 69 -2.98 -22.61 5.81
C LEU A 69 -3.11 -22.41 7.33
N LEU A 70 -4.30 -22.06 7.82
CA LEU A 70 -4.58 -21.88 9.25
C LEU A 70 -4.93 -23.20 9.97
N GLU A 71 -5.31 -24.22 9.22
CA GLU A 71 -5.65 -25.57 9.74
C GLU A 71 -4.42 -26.50 9.88
N LYS A 72 -3.22 -26.02 9.52
CA LYS A 72 -1.94 -26.72 9.71
C LYS A 72 -1.22 -26.24 10.95
#